data_AF-A0A368XX91-F1
#
_entry.id   AF-A0A368XX91-F1
#
_cell.length_a   1.000
_cell.length_b   1.000
_cell.length_c   1.000
_cell.angle_alpha   90.00
_cell.angle_beta   90.00
_cell.angle_gamma   90.00
#
_symmetry.space_group_name_H-M   'P 1'
#
loop_
_entity.id
_entity.type
_entity.pdbx_description
1 polymer ?
#
loop_
_entity_poly.entity_id
_entity_poly.type
_entity_poly.pdbx_seq_one_letter_code
_entity_poly.pdbx_strand_id
1 'polypeptide(L)' 'MQAIPEHLDTSARLAAPDDFYEALIDAHQGLSTEESHALNARLVLLLANQIGTLPVLREALAAAREA' A
#
# COMPACT_ATOMS: atom_id res chain seq x y z
N MET A 1 5.02 4.00 24.84
CA MET A 1 5.58 3.06 23.83
C MET A 1 4.41 2.58 22.99
N GLN A 2 4.31 2.95 21.72
CA GLN A 2 3.31 2.30 20.84
C GLN A 2 3.82 0.89 20.56
N ALA A 3 2.96 -0.12 20.70
CA ALA A 3 3.30 -1.48 20.33
C ALA A 3 3.54 -1.54 18.82
N ILE A 4 4.65 -2.17 18.41
CA ILE A 4 4.91 -2.45 17.01
C ILE A 4 3.91 -3.52 16.57
N PRO A 5 3.10 -3.31 15.52
CA PRO A 5 2.13 -4.31 15.08
C PRO A 5 2.85 -5.57 14.60
N GLU A 6 2.51 -6.73 15.14
CA GLU A 6 3.14 -8.01 14.76
C GLU A 6 2.39 -8.73 13.62
N HIS A 7 1.15 -8.33 13.34
CA HIS A 7 0.25 -8.94 12.35
C HIS A 7 -0.40 -7.90 11.43
N LEU A 8 -0.76 -8.34 10.23
CA LEU A 8 -1.50 -7.55 9.26
C LEU A 8 -2.95 -7.32 9.72
N ASP A 9 -3.39 -6.08 9.63
CA ASP A 9 -4.77 -5.66 9.83
C ASP A 9 -5.38 -5.25 8.49
N THR A 10 -6.38 -6.00 8.03
CA THR A 10 -7.09 -5.77 6.76
C THR A 10 -8.41 -5.02 6.92
N SER A 11 -8.70 -4.51 8.12
CA SER A 11 -9.88 -3.69 8.34
C SER A 11 -9.84 -2.38 7.54
N ALA A 12 -11.01 -1.81 7.24
CA ALA A 12 -11.10 -0.53 6.55
C ALA A 12 -10.62 0.61 7.48
N ARG A 13 -9.46 1.19 7.17
CA ARG A 13 -8.80 2.22 8.00
C ARG A 13 -8.81 3.62 7.39
N LEU A 14 -9.24 3.77 6.14
CA LEU A 14 -9.35 5.07 5.48
C LEU A 14 -10.64 5.77 5.93
N ALA A 15 -10.50 6.98 6.47
CA ALA A 15 -11.65 7.81 6.84
C ALA A 15 -12.44 8.29 5.61
N ALA A 16 -11.75 8.51 4.49
CA ALA A 16 -12.31 8.86 3.20
C ALA A 16 -11.65 7.98 2.11
N PRO A 17 -12.18 6.77 1.87
CA PRO A 17 -11.60 5.83 0.90
C PRO A 17 -11.67 6.37 -0.53
N ASP A 18 -12.74 7.11 -0.87
CA ASP A 18 -12.96 7.67 -2.20
C ASP A 18 -11.91 8.74 -2.53
N ASP A 19 -11.64 9.67 -1.60
CA ASP A 19 -10.63 10.72 -1.76
C ASP A 19 -9.23 10.14 -2.03
N PHE A 20 -8.86 9.06 -1.34
CA PHE A 20 -7.58 8.39 -1.59
C PHE A 20 -7.56 7.69 -2.95
N TYR A 21 -8.68 7.06 -3.34
CA TYR A 21 -8.79 6.40 -4.62
C TYR A 21 -8.70 7.39 -5.79
N GLU A 22 -9.33 8.56 -5.67
CA GLU A 22 -9.22 9.66 -6.63
C GLU A 22 -7.77 10.16 -6.73
N ALA A 23 -7.11 10.42 -5.60
CA ALA A 23 -5.71 10.84 -5.58
C ALA A 23 -4.76 9.79 -6.22
N LEU A 24 -5.07 8.50 -6.06
CA LEU A 24 -4.31 7.43 -6.69
C LEU A 24 -4.51 7.44 -8.22
N ILE A 25 -5.74 7.60 -8.71
CA ILE A 25 -6.03 7.72 -10.14
C ILE A 25 -5.30 8.92 -10.73
N ASP A 26 -5.38 10.08 -10.08
CA ASP A 26 -4.74 11.31 -10.53
C ASP A 26 -3.23 11.16 -10.65
N ALA A 27 -2.59 10.43 -9.71
CA ALA A 27 -1.17 10.15 -9.76
C ALA A 27 -0.74 9.32 -10.99
N HIS A 28 -1.66 8.57 -11.61
CA HIS A 28 -1.41 7.78 -12.81
C HIS A 28 -1.72 8.53 -14.12
N GLN A 29 -2.37 9.70 -14.08
CA GLN A 29 -2.77 10.41 -15.30
C GLN A 29 -1.56 10.82 -16.14
N GLY A 30 -1.63 10.52 -17.44
CA GLY A 30 -0.58 10.85 -18.41
C GLY A 30 0.65 9.93 -18.39
N LEU A 31 0.70 8.92 -17.52
CA LEU A 31 1.78 7.93 -17.50
C LEU A 31 1.56 6.82 -18.54
N SER A 32 2.65 6.29 -19.10
CA SER A 32 2.61 5.01 -19.81
C SER A 32 2.29 3.86 -18.85
N THR A 33 1.95 2.70 -19.40
CA THR A 33 1.75 1.47 -18.60
C THR A 33 2.99 1.13 -17.77
N GLU A 34 4.18 1.22 -18.36
CA GLU A 34 5.46 0.95 -17.68
C GLU A 34 5.72 1.97 -16.56
N GLU A 35 5.47 3.25 -16.81
CA GLU A 35 5.64 4.32 -15.81
C GLU A 35 4.64 4.16 -14.66
N SER A 36 3.41 3.78 -14.97
CA SER A 36 2.35 3.44 -14.01
C SER A 36 2.76 2.27 -13.11
N HIS A 37 3.32 1.19 -13.68
CA HIS A 37 3.88 0.09 -12.88
C HIS A 37 5.05 0.54 -12.02
N ALA A 38 5.94 1.39 -12.54
CA ALA A 38 7.06 1.93 -11.77
C ALA A 38 6.59 2.86 -10.63
N LEU A 39 5.50 3.62 -10.81
CA LEU A 39 4.85 4.38 -9.75
C LEU A 39 4.34 3.44 -8.65
N ASN A 40 3.59 2.40 -9.01
CA ASN A 40 3.07 1.44 -8.04
C ASN A 40 4.17 0.74 -7.25
N ALA A 41 5.26 0.32 -7.90
CA ALA A 41 6.39 -0.29 -7.21
C ALA A 41 7.03 0.67 -6.18
N ARG A 42 7.20 1.95 -6.54
CA ARG A 42 7.71 2.98 -5.62
C ARG A 42 6.75 3.23 -4.45
N LEU A 43 5.45 3.32 -4.73
CA LEU A 43 4.43 3.52 -3.71
C LEU A 43 4.43 2.35 -2.70
N VAL A 44 4.47 1.11 -3.17
CA VAL A 44 4.56 -0.08 -2.31
C VAL A 44 5.78 -0.02 -1.39
N LEU A 45 6.96 0.36 -1.91
CA LEU A 45 8.18 0.47 -1.09
C LEU A 45 8.09 1.60 -0.05
N LEU A 46 7.49 2.73 -0.39
CA LEU A 46 7.28 3.84 0.55
C LEU A 46 6.32 3.42 1.68
N LEU A 47 5.22 2.75 1.36
CA LEU A 47 4.27 2.25 2.35
C LEU A 47 4.89 1.14 3.20
N ALA A 48 5.70 0.26 2.61
CA ALA A 48 6.42 -0.77 3.35
C ALA A 48 7.41 -0.17 4.35
N ASN A 49 8.11 0.91 3.95
CA ASN A 49 8.97 1.67 4.85
C ASN A 49 8.18 2.34 5.99
N GLN A 50 6.98 2.87 5.71
CA GLN A 50 6.10 3.44 6.73
C GLN A 50 5.61 2.39 7.75
N ILE A 51 5.39 1.14 7.32
CA ILE A 51 5.00 0.02 8.20
C ILE A 51 6.18 -0.46 9.05
N GLY A 52 7.38 -0.55 8.47
CA GLY A 52 8.63 -0.84 9.17
C GLY A 52 8.74 -2.23 9.81
N THR A 53 7.79 -3.14 9.58
CA THR A 53 7.68 -4.41 10.29
C THR A 53 7.63 -5.61 9.35
N LEU A 54 8.72 -6.38 9.27
CA LEU A 54 8.87 -7.50 8.34
C LEU A 54 7.78 -8.59 8.47
N PRO A 55 7.34 -9.03 9.67
CA PRO A 55 6.22 -9.95 9.82
C PRO A 55 4.94 -9.46 9.12
N VAL A 56 4.52 -8.21 9.38
CA VAL A 56 3.36 -7.57 8.74
C VAL A 56 3.52 -7.54 7.22
N LEU A 57 4.71 -7.18 6.73
CA LEU A 57 4.98 -7.13 5.28
C LEU A 57 4.90 -8.52 4.63
N ARG A 58 5.31 -9.58 5.31
CA ARG A 58 5.18 -10.96 4.80
C ARG A 58 3.73 -11.41 4.73
N GLU A 59 2.94 -11.11 5.76
CA GLU A 59 1.50 -11.37 5.76
C GLU A 59 0.79 -10.58 4.64
N ALA A 60 1.17 -9.31 4.42
CA ALA A 60 0.65 -8.50 3.33
C ALA A 60 0.94 -9.11 1.94
N LEU A 61 2.17 -9.61 1.73
CA LEU A 61 2.56 -10.28 0.48
C LEU A 61 1.78 -11.59 0.28
N ALA A 62 1.55 -12.36 1.34
CA ALA A 62 0.75 -13.58 1.27
C ALA A 62 -0.71 -13.26 0.90
N ALA A 63 -1.33 -12.30 1.59
CA ALA A 63 -2.70 -11.87 1.30
C ALA A 63 -2.85 -11.34 -0.13
N ALA A 64 -1.90 -10.52 -0.61
CA ALA A 64 -1.93 -9.99 -1.98
C ALA A 64 -1.78 -11.07 -3.06
N ARG A 65 -1.19 -12.24 -2.73
CA ARG A 65 -1.07 -13.37 -3.66
C ARG A 65 -2.35 -14.20 -3.76
N GLU A 66 -3.22 -14.11 -2.76
CA GLU A 66 -4.47 -14.87 -2.67
C GLU A 66 -5.70 -14.10 -3.18
N ALA A 67 -5.61 -12.77 -3.28
CA ALA A 67 -6.64 -11.88 -3.83
C ALA A 67 -6.68 -11.91 -5.36
#